data_AF-A0A960TI17-F1
#
_entry.id   AF-A0A960TI17-F1
#
_cell.length_a   1.000
_cell.length_b   1.000
_cell.length_c   1.000
_cell.angle_alpha   90.00
_cell.angle_beta   90.00
_cell.angle_gamma   90.00
#
_symmetry.space_group_name_H-M   'P 1'
#
loop_
_entity.id
_entity.type
_entity.pdbx_description
1 polymer ?
#
loop_
_entity_poly.entity_id
_entity_poly.type
_entity_poly.pdbx_seq_one_letter_code
_entity_poly.pdbx_strand_id
1 'polypeptide(L)'
;MRRKIKISSWEDLIEEISRIERASDLESTGVWSAFQIIQHITENIHYSMHGFPSLKNVLFRKTIGRLFFNHMMKNKEMKPGLPNPGSPKKREEGSIVPAIQRLKWTIKEFQEFSGEMALHPVFDILSKQDWEKLHWIHFSLHLSFIKYDPANLKTDLNEEVIQEAVVQPPEEEVSAEVVVDSSPIREEPVKEEIEEIEEISTPIEPIQKPSAKKKSTPKSSVVAKKKVVSKKKIAKKKAIAKKKETISKKSIKKKVSKKK
;
A
#
# COMPACT_ATOMS: atom_id res chain seq x y z
N MET A 1 -5.47 19.51 -7.02
CA MET A 1 -4.30 18.69 -7.43
C MET A 1 -3.48 18.31 -6.21
N ARG A 2 -3.01 17.06 -6.13
CA ARG A 2 -2.15 16.54 -5.02
C ARG A 2 -0.71 17.00 -5.20
N ARG A 3 0.06 17.10 -4.11
CA ARG A 3 1.50 17.35 -4.17
C ARG A 3 2.24 16.13 -4.73
N LYS A 4 3.45 16.33 -5.24
CA LYS A 4 4.38 15.24 -5.57
C LYS A 4 5.34 15.08 -4.41
N ILE A 5 5.22 13.97 -3.70
CA ILE A 5 6.09 13.60 -2.59
C ILE A 5 6.47 12.13 -2.72
N LYS A 6 7.67 11.80 -2.26
CA LYS A 6 8.16 10.44 -2.21
C LYS A 6 8.96 10.24 -0.94
N ILE A 7 8.42 9.39 -0.07
CA ILE A 7 9.10 8.88 1.12
C ILE A 7 9.82 7.59 0.71
N SER A 8 11.09 7.48 1.06
CA SER A 8 11.93 6.30 0.80
C SER A 8 12.68 5.81 2.04
N SER A 9 12.57 6.53 3.17
CA SER A 9 13.11 6.14 4.47
C SER A 9 12.29 6.73 5.62
N TRP A 10 12.62 6.35 6.85
CA TRP A 10 12.02 6.94 8.05
C TRP A 10 12.43 8.41 8.22
N GLU A 11 13.66 8.77 7.85
CA GLU A 11 14.16 10.14 7.88
C GLU A 11 13.37 11.05 6.94
N ASP A 12 13.08 10.57 5.71
CA ASP A 12 12.22 11.30 4.77
C ASP A 12 10.83 11.59 5.37
N LEU A 13 10.26 10.61 6.08
CA LEU A 13 8.96 10.76 6.73
C LEU A 13 9.02 11.77 7.88
N ILE A 14 10.03 11.66 8.75
CA ILE A 14 10.24 12.56 9.88
C ILE A 14 10.45 14.00 9.39
N GLU A 15 11.22 14.19 8.32
CA GLU A 15 11.41 15.52 7.73
C GLU A 15 10.09 16.09 7.21
N GLU A 16 9.30 15.29 6.47
CA GLU A 16 8.02 15.76 5.94
C GLU A 16 7.03 16.12 7.05
N ILE A 17 6.86 15.26 8.05
CA ILE A 17 5.91 15.56 9.15
C ILE A 17 6.39 16.76 9.97
N SER A 18 7.71 16.99 10.10
CA SER A 18 8.25 18.19 10.74
C SER A 18 7.99 19.48 9.94
N ARG A 19 7.84 19.40 8.62
CA ARG A 19 7.38 20.53 7.79
C ARG A 19 5.88 20.76 7.99
N ILE A 20 5.09 19.69 8.00
CA ILE A 20 3.64 19.76 8.25
C ILE A 20 3.35 20.38 9.64
N GLU A 21 4.11 19.99 10.66
CA GLU A 21 3.99 20.51 12.03
C GLU A 21 4.23 22.03 12.10
N ARG A 22 5.14 22.55 11.28
CA ARG A 22 5.52 23.98 11.24
C ARG A 22 4.69 24.82 10.28
N ALA A 23 3.86 24.22 9.44
CA ALA A 23 3.04 24.93 8.48
C ALA A 23 1.89 25.66 9.18
N SER A 24 1.73 26.96 8.90
CA SER A 24 0.57 27.75 9.36
C SER A 24 -0.63 27.70 8.42
N ASP A 25 -0.44 27.23 7.20
CA ASP A 25 -1.40 27.25 6.08
C ASP A 25 -1.77 25.84 5.61
N LEU A 26 -1.98 24.94 6.57
CA LEU A 26 -2.22 23.53 6.28
C LEU A 26 -3.61 23.31 5.67
N GLU A 27 -3.64 22.75 4.47
CA GLU A 27 -4.86 22.32 3.81
C GLU A 27 -4.76 20.84 3.41
N SER A 28 -5.89 20.14 3.34
CA SER A 28 -5.95 18.80 2.78
C SER A 28 -6.93 18.74 1.62
N THR A 29 -6.57 17.96 0.59
CA THR A 29 -7.44 17.67 -0.54
C THR A 29 -8.19 16.36 -0.32
N GLY A 30 -9.45 16.30 -0.76
CA GLY A 30 -10.30 15.12 -0.58
C GLY A 30 -11.15 15.19 0.70
N VAL A 31 -11.64 14.03 1.14
CA VAL A 31 -12.62 13.93 2.24
C VAL A 31 -11.99 13.87 3.63
N TRP A 32 -10.69 13.63 3.74
CA TRP A 32 -9.98 13.57 5.02
C TRP A 32 -9.26 14.87 5.32
N SER A 33 -9.31 15.30 6.58
CA SER A 33 -8.45 16.36 7.10
C SER A 33 -6.98 15.92 7.14
N ALA A 34 -6.07 16.87 7.34
CA ALA A 34 -4.66 16.53 7.59
C ALA A 34 -4.51 15.70 8.88
N PHE A 35 -5.30 16.02 9.90
CA PHE A 35 -5.36 15.27 11.16
C PHE A 35 -5.72 13.79 10.92
N GLN A 36 -6.81 13.51 10.20
CA GLN A 36 -7.24 12.15 9.88
C GLN A 36 -6.21 11.39 9.03
N ILE A 37 -5.54 12.09 8.11
CA ILE A 37 -4.44 11.50 7.34
C ILE A 37 -3.30 11.04 8.26
N ILE A 38 -2.90 11.87 9.21
CA ILE A 38 -1.81 11.57 10.17
C ILE A 38 -2.23 10.41 11.09
N GLN A 39 -3.47 10.40 11.59
CA GLN A 39 -4.00 9.30 12.39
C GLN A 39 -4.00 7.98 11.60
N HIS A 40 -4.53 7.99 10.38
CA HIS A 40 -4.61 6.78 9.55
C HIS A 40 -3.23 6.17 9.30
N ILE A 41 -2.22 6.98 8.97
CA ILE A 41 -0.86 6.43 8.78
C ILE A 41 -0.24 5.93 10.09
N THR A 42 -0.55 6.57 11.21
CA THR A 42 -0.11 6.14 12.56
C THR A 42 -0.70 4.79 12.92
N GLU A 43 -2.01 4.63 12.76
CA GLU A 43 -2.72 3.37 13.00
C GLU A 43 -2.19 2.25 12.12
N ASN A 44 -1.88 2.52 10.86
CA ASN A 44 -1.31 1.50 9.96
C ASN A 44 0.06 0.99 10.45
N ILE A 45 0.91 1.86 11.02
CA ILE A 45 2.16 1.43 11.64
C ILE A 45 1.86 0.56 12.87
N HIS A 46 0.97 1.03 13.75
CA HIS A 46 0.58 0.31 14.95
C HIS A 46 0.03 -1.09 14.61
N TYR A 47 -0.94 -1.19 13.72
CA TYR A 47 -1.54 -2.47 13.31
C TYR A 47 -0.56 -3.42 12.62
N SER A 48 0.50 -2.90 11.99
CA SER A 48 1.55 -3.77 11.43
C SER A 48 2.29 -4.57 12.51
N MET A 49 2.32 -4.07 13.75
CA MET A 49 2.92 -4.76 14.90
C MET A 49 1.89 -5.58 15.69
N HIS A 50 0.68 -5.05 15.86
CA HIS A 50 -0.30 -5.59 16.82
C HIS A 50 -1.48 -6.34 16.18
N GLY A 51 -1.66 -6.27 14.86
CA GLY A 51 -2.79 -6.89 14.17
C GLY A 51 -3.78 -5.89 13.62
N PHE A 52 -4.53 -6.32 12.60
CA PHE A 52 -5.61 -5.55 12.00
C PHE A 52 -6.98 -6.11 12.43
N PRO A 53 -8.02 -5.26 12.56
CA PRO A 53 -9.34 -5.68 13.01
C PRO A 53 -10.05 -6.61 12.02
N SER A 54 -9.66 -6.61 10.74
CA SER A 54 -10.23 -7.50 9.74
C SER A 54 -9.20 -7.88 8.69
N LEU A 55 -9.23 -9.15 8.30
CA LEU A 55 -8.40 -9.71 7.23
C LEU A 55 -9.31 -10.16 6.08
N LYS A 56 -8.87 -9.98 4.83
CA LYS A 56 -9.48 -10.67 3.68
C LYS A 56 -9.27 -12.17 3.79
N ASN A 57 -10.06 -12.98 3.08
CA ASN A 57 -9.88 -14.44 3.12
C ASN A 57 -8.45 -14.88 2.72
N VAL A 58 -8.00 -16.01 3.27
CA VAL A 58 -6.61 -16.48 3.12
C VAL A 58 -6.22 -16.69 1.67
N LEU A 59 -7.12 -17.26 0.85
CA LEU A 59 -6.84 -17.55 -0.55
C LEU A 59 -6.56 -16.27 -1.35
N PHE A 60 -7.34 -15.21 -1.12
CA PHE A 60 -7.15 -13.92 -1.76
C PHE A 60 -5.80 -13.32 -1.39
N ARG A 61 -5.44 -13.30 -0.10
CA ARG A 61 -4.17 -12.72 0.36
C ARG A 61 -2.96 -13.45 -0.23
N LYS A 62 -3.00 -14.78 -0.27
CA LYS A 62 -1.91 -15.62 -0.80
C LYS A 62 -1.81 -15.63 -2.33
N THR A 63 -2.82 -15.15 -3.06
CA THR A 63 -2.85 -15.16 -4.53
C THR A 63 -2.86 -13.74 -5.11
N ILE A 64 -4.06 -13.18 -5.35
CA ILE A 64 -4.28 -11.87 -5.95
C ILE A 64 -3.60 -10.77 -5.12
N GLY A 65 -3.69 -10.86 -3.79
CA GLY A 65 -3.01 -9.97 -2.86
C GLY A 65 -1.51 -9.90 -3.12
N ARG A 66 -0.84 -11.05 -3.19
CA ARG A 66 0.60 -11.11 -3.46
C ARG A 66 0.99 -10.54 -4.82
N LEU A 67 0.14 -10.67 -5.85
CA LEU A 67 0.35 -10.03 -7.15
C LEU A 67 0.29 -8.51 -7.05
N PHE A 68 -0.70 -7.96 -6.33
CA PHE A 68 -0.81 -6.52 -6.08
C PHE A 68 0.39 -5.99 -5.30
N PHE A 69 0.81 -6.71 -4.25
CA PHE A 69 2.00 -6.36 -3.48
C PHE A 69 3.24 -6.24 -4.38
N ASN A 70 3.51 -7.27 -5.20
CA ASN A 70 4.66 -7.28 -6.11
C ASN A 70 4.60 -6.14 -7.14
N HIS A 71 3.41 -5.84 -7.66
CA HIS A 71 3.20 -4.74 -8.59
C HIS A 71 3.49 -3.38 -7.94
N MET A 72 2.97 -3.17 -6.74
CA MET A 72 3.18 -1.95 -5.96
C MET A 72 4.65 -1.77 -5.59
N MET A 73 5.33 -2.82 -5.10
CA MET A 73 6.76 -2.77 -4.77
C MET A 73 7.64 -2.45 -5.98
N LYS A 74 7.26 -2.98 -7.15
CA LYS A 74 7.96 -2.70 -8.41
C LYS A 74 7.79 -1.25 -8.85
N ASN A 75 6.58 -0.70 -8.74
CA ASN A 75 6.26 0.63 -9.25
C ASN A 75 6.49 1.74 -8.21
N LYS A 76 6.62 1.38 -6.94
CA LYS A 76 6.74 2.29 -5.79
C LYS A 76 5.58 3.29 -5.71
N GLU A 77 4.38 2.85 -6.04
CA GLU A 77 3.19 3.70 -6.11
C GLU A 77 1.94 2.93 -5.67
N MET A 78 1.07 3.62 -4.95
CA MET A 78 -0.29 3.19 -4.61
C MET A 78 -1.30 4.18 -5.20
N LYS A 79 -2.40 3.66 -5.75
CA LYS A 79 -3.47 4.49 -6.32
C LYS A 79 -4.48 4.87 -5.23
N PRO A 80 -5.00 6.11 -5.24
CA PRO A 80 -6.08 6.50 -4.34
C PRO A 80 -7.40 5.80 -4.71
N GLY A 81 -8.36 5.83 -3.79
CA GLY A 81 -9.73 5.42 -4.06
C GLY A 81 -10.01 3.92 -3.91
N LEU A 82 -9.07 3.16 -3.35
CA LEU A 82 -9.36 1.80 -2.91
C LEU A 82 -10.20 1.85 -1.62
N PRO A 83 -11.35 1.18 -1.56
CA PRO A 83 -12.15 1.12 -0.34
C PRO A 83 -11.37 0.40 0.77
N ASN A 84 -11.21 1.05 1.92
CA ASN A 84 -10.66 0.41 3.11
C ASN A 84 -11.77 0.31 4.18
N PRO A 85 -12.11 -0.92 4.64
CA PRO A 85 -13.00 -1.09 5.78
C PRO A 85 -12.48 -0.29 6.98
N GLY A 86 -13.36 0.50 7.63
CA GLY A 86 -12.98 1.35 8.76
C GLY A 86 -12.47 2.75 8.39
N SER A 87 -12.37 3.10 7.11
CA SER A 87 -12.04 4.48 6.70
C SER A 87 -13.04 5.51 7.24
N PRO A 88 -12.57 6.66 7.77
CA PRO A 88 -13.45 7.75 8.17
C PRO A 88 -14.39 8.16 7.03
N LYS A 89 -15.70 8.11 7.31
CA LYS A 89 -16.76 8.46 6.36
C LYS A 89 -17.08 9.95 6.37
N LYS A 90 -16.70 10.64 7.44
CA LYS A 90 -16.89 12.08 7.64
C LYS A 90 -15.54 12.75 7.87
N ARG A 91 -15.45 14.00 7.43
CA ARG A 91 -14.28 14.83 7.68
C ARG A 91 -14.33 15.34 9.11
N GLU A 92 -13.23 15.16 9.83
CA GLU A 92 -13.08 15.61 11.21
C GLU A 92 -11.75 16.36 11.33
N GLU A 93 -11.79 17.58 11.88
CA GLU A 93 -10.60 18.38 12.15
C GLU A 93 -10.09 18.07 13.57
N GLY A 94 -8.79 18.21 13.78
CA GLY A 94 -8.17 17.93 15.07
C GLY A 94 -6.78 18.57 15.17
N SER A 95 -6.20 18.53 16.37
CA SER A 95 -4.90 19.15 16.62
C SER A 95 -3.77 18.36 15.93
N ILE A 96 -3.01 19.04 15.08
CA ILE A 96 -1.95 18.44 14.26
C ILE A 96 -0.73 18.07 15.12
N VAL A 97 -0.35 18.92 16.07
CA VAL A 97 0.86 18.72 16.86
C VAL A 97 0.79 17.41 17.67
N PRO A 98 -0.24 17.14 18.49
CA PRO A 98 -0.36 15.87 19.21
C PRO A 98 -0.42 14.65 18.28
N ALA A 99 -1.12 14.76 17.14
CA ALA A 99 -1.20 13.67 16.15
C ALA A 99 0.19 13.33 15.57
N ILE A 100 1.01 14.33 15.27
CA ILE A 100 2.38 14.15 14.80
C ILE A 100 3.28 13.56 15.89
N GLN A 101 3.13 13.99 17.14
CA GLN A 101 3.89 13.41 18.25
C GLN A 101 3.56 11.92 18.44
N ARG A 102 2.27 11.55 18.36
CA ARG A 102 1.86 10.14 18.38
C ARG A 102 2.43 9.34 17.20
N LEU A 103 2.46 9.93 16.00
CA LEU A 103 3.10 9.31 14.84
C LEU A 103 4.60 9.08 15.08
N LYS A 104 5.34 10.09 15.57
CA LYS A 104 6.77 9.98 15.89
C LYS A 104 7.02 8.87 16.92
N TRP A 105 6.20 8.78 17.96
CA TRP A 105 6.26 7.70 18.95
C TRP A 105 6.06 6.32 18.30
N THR A 106 5.01 6.18 17.49
CA THR A 106 4.67 4.90 16.85
C THR A 106 5.74 4.46 15.84
N ILE A 107 6.40 5.40 15.16
CA ILE A 107 7.57 5.12 14.30
C ILE A 107 8.71 4.53 15.14
N LYS A 108 9.01 5.13 16.30
CA LYS A 108 10.04 4.63 17.20
C LYS A 108 9.71 3.22 17.70
N GLU A 109 8.47 3.00 18.14
CA GLU A 109 8.00 1.66 18.55
C GLU A 109 8.21 0.65 17.41
N PHE A 110 7.83 0.98 16.19
CA PHE A 110 8.05 0.11 15.02
C PHE A 110 9.53 -0.17 14.77
N GLN A 111 10.39 0.84 14.84
CA GLN A 111 11.83 0.66 14.62
C GLN A 111 12.44 -0.29 15.66
N GLU A 112 12.02 -0.18 16.92
CA GLU A 112 12.48 -1.00 18.04
C GLU A 112 11.77 -2.37 18.12
N PHE A 113 10.62 -2.54 17.45
CA PHE A 113 9.83 -3.75 17.50
C PHE A 113 10.60 -4.99 17.02
N SER A 114 10.73 -5.98 17.90
CA SER A 114 11.40 -7.25 17.62
C SER A 114 10.45 -8.45 17.62
N GLY A 115 9.14 -8.21 17.70
CA GLY A 115 8.12 -9.25 17.63
C GLY A 115 7.85 -9.77 16.22
N GLU A 116 6.95 -10.73 16.11
CA GLU A 116 6.46 -11.19 14.81
C GLU A 116 5.56 -10.10 14.19
N MET A 117 5.78 -9.81 12.91
CA MET A 117 4.95 -8.84 12.19
C MET A 117 3.53 -9.38 12.00
N ALA A 118 2.54 -8.52 12.17
CA ALA A 118 1.15 -8.88 11.91
C ALA A 118 0.90 -9.23 10.44
N LEU A 119 -0.15 -10.02 10.21
CA LEU A 119 -0.65 -10.31 8.87
C LEU A 119 -1.20 -9.04 8.20
N HIS A 120 -0.75 -8.76 6.99
CA HIS A 120 -1.33 -7.69 6.20
C HIS A 120 -2.73 -8.09 5.71
N PRO A 121 -3.78 -7.24 5.84
CA PRO A 121 -5.16 -7.56 5.47
C PRO A 121 -5.33 -8.07 4.04
N VAL A 122 -4.45 -7.63 3.14
CA VAL A 122 -4.43 -7.96 1.71
C VAL A 122 -3.22 -8.78 1.27
N PHE A 123 -2.07 -8.67 1.93
CA PHE A 123 -0.79 -9.18 1.38
C PHE A 123 -0.23 -10.38 2.16
N ASP A 124 -0.96 -10.82 3.19
CA ASP A 124 -0.58 -11.92 4.08
C ASP A 124 0.71 -11.59 4.84
N ILE A 125 1.62 -12.56 4.99
CA ILE A 125 2.88 -12.42 5.73
C ILE A 125 3.84 -11.51 4.97
N LEU A 126 4.34 -10.48 5.65
CA LEU A 126 5.38 -9.58 5.18
C LEU A 126 6.54 -9.54 6.18
N SER A 127 7.77 -9.40 5.67
CA SER A 127 8.93 -9.11 6.51
C SER A 127 8.84 -7.69 7.09
N LYS A 128 9.56 -7.40 8.17
CA LYS A 128 9.65 -6.03 8.71
C LYS A 128 10.12 -5.04 7.63
N GLN A 129 11.11 -5.41 6.82
CA GLN A 129 11.61 -4.58 5.72
C GLN A 129 10.60 -4.38 4.59
N ASP A 130 9.68 -5.32 4.38
CA ASP A 130 8.62 -5.18 3.39
C ASP A 130 7.47 -4.32 3.91
N TRP A 131 7.17 -4.40 5.22
CA TRP A 131 6.30 -3.45 5.91
C TRP A 131 6.82 -2.02 5.85
N GLU A 132 8.12 -1.80 6.07
CA GLU A 132 8.76 -0.47 5.94
C GLU A 132 8.55 0.14 4.54
N LYS A 133 8.87 -0.62 3.49
CA LYS A 133 8.68 -0.16 2.11
C LYS A 133 7.22 0.12 1.80
N LEU A 134 6.33 -0.74 2.32
CA LEU A 134 4.89 -0.57 2.16
C LEU A 134 4.42 0.73 2.82
N HIS A 135 4.84 0.97 4.06
CA HIS A 135 4.59 2.21 4.79
C HIS A 135 5.06 3.42 3.99
N TRP A 136 6.29 3.45 3.47
CA TRP A 136 6.77 4.60 2.71
C TRP A 136 5.97 4.86 1.43
N ILE A 137 5.59 3.82 0.68
CA ILE A 137 4.73 3.95 -0.51
C ILE A 137 3.35 4.47 -0.13
N HIS A 138 2.75 3.90 0.92
CA HIS A 138 1.44 4.27 1.44
C HIS A 138 1.42 5.72 1.96
N PHE A 139 2.43 6.13 2.72
CA PHE A 139 2.51 7.47 3.29
C PHE A 139 2.80 8.51 2.22
N SER A 140 3.60 8.18 1.20
CA SER A 140 3.77 9.03 0.02
C SER A 140 2.41 9.36 -0.62
N LEU A 141 1.52 8.37 -0.73
CA LEU A 141 0.16 8.58 -1.23
C LEU A 141 -0.62 9.52 -0.30
N HIS A 142 -0.68 9.21 1.00
CA HIS A 142 -1.53 9.97 1.93
C HIS A 142 -1.04 11.39 2.19
N LEU A 143 0.25 11.59 2.45
CA LEU A 143 0.84 12.92 2.67
C LEU A 143 0.79 13.80 1.40
N SER A 144 0.65 13.21 0.20
CA SER A 144 0.43 13.97 -1.03
C SER A 144 -0.87 14.77 -1.04
N PHE A 145 -1.84 14.41 -0.20
CA PHE A 145 -3.12 15.12 -0.08
C PHE A 145 -3.03 16.35 0.82
N ILE A 146 -2.09 16.39 1.76
CA ILE A 146 -1.81 17.53 2.61
C ILE A 146 -1.02 18.56 1.80
N LYS A 147 -1.31 19.85 1.95
CA LYS A 147 -0.68 20.98 1.27
C LYS A 147 -0.32 22.04 2.31
N TYR A 148 0.77 22.73 2.04
CA TYR A 148 1.26 23.90 2.75
C TYR A 148 2.22 24.63 1.80
N ASP A 149 2.46 25.91 2.03
CA ASP A 149 3.53 26.65 1.35
C ASP A 149 4.85 26.44 2.11
N PRO A 150 5.90 25.87 1.48
CA PRO A 150 7.22 25.77 2.10
C PRO A 150 7.83 27.11 2.54
N ALA A 151 7.37 28.24 1.99
CA ALA A 151 7.80 29.57 2.40
C ALA A 151 7.17 30.02 3.73
N ASN A 152 6.06 29.39 4.15
CA ASN A 152 5.29 29.75 5.36
C ASN A 152 5.56 28.82 6.54
N LEU A 153 6.71 28.17 6.57
CA LEU A 153 7.10 27.32 7.70
C LEU A 153 7.60 28.19 8.86
N LYS A 154 7.00 28.02 10.04
CA LYS A 154 7.49 28.63 11.27
C LYS A 154 8.92 28.15 11.55
N THR A 155 9.79 29.05 12.01
CA THR A 155 11.18 28.73 12.38
C THR A 155 11.25 27.98 13.69
N ASP A 156 10.33 28.28 14.61
CA ASP A 156 10.28 27.72 15.95
C ASP A 156 8.84 27.32 16.29
N LEU A 157 8.67 26.07 16.74
CA LEU A 157 7.44 25.67 17.43
C LEU A 157 7.61 26.20 18.86
N ASN A 158 6.88 27.25 19.24
CA ASN A 158 6.91 27.76 20.62
C ASN A 158 6.76 26.58 21.60
N GLU A 159 7.73 26.43 22.51
CA GLU A 159 7.81 25.33 23.49
C GLU A 159 6.58 25.22 24.42
N GLU A 160 5.69 26.22 24.41
CA GLU A 160 4.46 26.26 25.22
C GLU A 160 3.42 25.18 24.85
N VAL A 161 3.51 24.53 23.69
CA VAL A 161 2.52 23.49 23.28
C VAL A 161 2.84 22.11 23.87
N ILE A 162 4.01 21.94 24.52
CA ILE A 162 4.47 20.62 24.99
C ILE A 162 3.75 20.19 26.28
N GLN A 163 3.09 21.09 27.02
CA GLN A 163 2.46 20.74 28.31
C GLN A 163 1.08 20.06 28.20
N GLU A 164 0.43 20.07 27.03
CA GLU A 164 -0.82 19.30 26.80
C GLU A 164 -0.59 17.93 26.14
N ALA A 165 0.64 17.63 25.71
CA ALA A 165 0.96 16.45 24.90
C ALA A 165 1.28 15.18 25.72
N VAL A 166 1.08 15.20 27.04
CA VAL A 166 1.08 13.96 27.85
C VAL A 166 -0.27 13.25 27.65
N VAL A 167 -0.55 12.85 26.41
CA VAL A 167 -1.55 11.85 26.14
C VAL A 167 -0.88 10.52 26.49
N GLN A 168 -1.24 10.01 27.66
CA GLN A 168 -1.00 8.63 28.09
C GLN A 168 -1.17 7.69 26.88
N PRO A 169 -0.36 6.62 26.75
CA PRO A 169 -0.66 5.57 25.78
C PRO A 169 -2.14 5.18 25.94
N PRO A 170 -2.89 4.91 24.86
CA PRO A 170 -4.27 4.46 25.01
C PRO A 170 -4.23 3.26 25.96
N GLU A 171 -4.90 3.39 27.10
CA GLU A 171 -5.25 2.21 27.89
C GLU A 171 -5.91 1.24 26.91
N GLU A 172 -5.47 -0.01 26.92
CA GLU A 172 -6.16 -1.08 26.22
C GLU A 172 -7.64 -0.99 26.59
N GLU A 173 -8.46 -0.44 25.69
CA GLU A 173 -9.89 -0.64 25.77
C GLU A 173 -10.12 -2.14 25.51
N VAL A 174 -10.17 -2.83 26.64
CA VAL A 174 -10.96 -4.01 26.96
C VAL A 174 -11.33 -4.82 25.73
N SER A 175 -10.57 -5.91 25.58
CA SER A 175 -11.01 -7.14 24.94
C SER A 175 -12.52 -7.29 25.11
N ALA A 176 -13.26 -7.24 24.00
CA ALA A 176 -14.63 -7.71 23.99
C ALA A 176 -14.58 -9.18 24.42
N GLU A 177 -14.91 -9.43 25.69
CA GLU A 177 -15.04 -10.77 26.22
C GLU A 177 -16.03 -11.53 25.36
N VAL A 178 -15.54 -12.64 24.85
CA VAL A 178 -16.31 -13.69 24.22
C VAL A 178 -17.24 -14.25 25.29
N VAL A 179 -18.49 -13.80 25.33
CA VAL A 179 -19.55 -14.53 26.04
C VAL A 179 -19.97 -15.68 25.12
N VAL A 180 -19.33 -16.83 25.32
CA VAL A 180 -19.87 -18.11 24.86
C VAL A 180 -21.01 -18.45 25.82
N ASP A 181 -22.24 -18.08 25.47
CA ASP A 181 -23.41 -18.63 26.17
C ASP A 181 -23.49 -20.13 25.87
N SER A 182 -23.08 -20.92 26.86
CA SER A 182 -23.15 -22.37 26.87
C SER A 182 -24.46 -22.79 27.55
N SER A 183 -25.58 -22.52 26.89
CA SER A 183 -26.90 -23.05 27.28
C SER A 183 -27.56 -23.72 26.08
N PRO A 184 -28.10 -24.95 26.23
CA PRO A 184 -28.57 -25.74 25.11
C PRO A 184 -29.93 -25.23 24.61
N ILE A 185 -29.97 -24.69 23.40
CA ILE A 185 -31.22 -24.30 22.75
C ILE A 185 -31.81 -25.54 22.07
N ARG A 186 -33.01 -25.92 22.54
CA ARG A 186 -33.89 -26.94 22.00
C ARG A 186 -34.13 -26.73 20.50
N GLU A 187 -34.02 -27.81 19.73
CA GLU A 187 -34.56 -27.88 18.38
C GLU A 187 -36.09 -27.88 18.44
N GLU A 188 -36.71 -26.88 17.84
CA GLU A 188 -38.13 -26.89 17.43
C GLU A 188 -38.17 -26.57 15.92
N PRO A 189 -39.01 -27.26 15.12
CA PRO A 189 -38.89 -27.28 13.68
C PRO A 189 -39.41 -26.00 13.04
N VAL A 190 -38.56 -25.33 12.25
CA VAL A 190 -38.97 -24.19 11.42
C VAL A 190 -39.74 -24.72 10.21
N LYS A 191 -41.02 -24.32 10.13
CA LYS A 191 -41.89 -24.50 8.98
C LYS A 191 -41.39 -23.63 7.82
N GLU A 192 -41.38 -24.21 6.62
CA GLU A 192 -41.15 -23.53 5.36
C GLU A 192 -42.16 -22.40 5.16
N GLU A 193 -41.67 -21.19 4.93
CA GLU A 193 -42.42 -20.13 4.27
C GLU A 193 -41.51 -19.53 3.21
N ILE A 194 -41.76 -19.95 1.97
CA ILE A 194 -41.07 -19.52 0.77
C ILE A 194 -41.75 -18.22 0.34
N GLU A 195 -41.14 -17.07 0.62
CA GLU A 195 -41.51 -15.82 -0.05
C GLU A 195 -40.69 -15.65 -1.34
N GLU A 196 -41.43 -15.91 -2.41
CA GLU A 196 -41.22 -15.59 -3.80
C GLU A 196 -40.90 -14.09 -3.97
N ILE A 197 -39.71 -13.76 -4.48
CA ILE A 197 -39.45 -12.43 -5.05
C ILE A 197 -39.07 -12.61 -6.51
N GLU A 198 -39.99 -12.13 -7.33
CA GLU A 198 -40.08 -12.27 -8.77
C GLU A 198 -38.87 -11.71 -9.53
N GLU A 199 -38.55 -12.48 -10.56
CA GLU A 199 -37.74 -12.16 -11.72
C GLU A 199 -38.41 -11.07 -12.56
N ILE A 200 -37.90 -9.82 -12.50
CA ILE A 200 -38.22 -8.80 -13.51
C ILE A 200 -37.02 -8.65 -14.45
N SER A 201 -37.05 -9.50 -15.47
CA SER A 201 -36.39 -9.32 -16.76
C SER A 201 -37.20 -8.33 -17.61
N THR A 202 -36.54 -7.32 -18.20
CA THR A 202 -36.82 -6.77 -19.54
C THR A 202 -35.81 -5.64 -19.88
N PRO A 203 -35.57 -5.34 -21.17
CA PRO A 203 -34.21 -5.32 -21.72
C PRO A 203 -33.68 -3.93 -22.06
N ILE A 204 -32.37 -3.73 -21.96
CA ILE A 204 -31.70 -2.56 -22.54
C ILE A 204 -31.18 -2.94 -23.93
N GLU A 205 -31.78 -2.29 -24.93
CA GLU A 205 -31.46 -2.40 -26.35
C GLU A 205 -29.99 -2.06 -26.70
N PRO A 206 -29.46 -2.63 -27.80
CA PRO A 206 -28.07 -2.50 -28.21
C PRO A 206 -27.77 -1.13 -28.82
N ILE A 207 -26.74 -0.45 -28.30
CA ILE A 207 -26.19 0.77 -28.90
C ILE A 207 -25.64 0.44 -30.30
N GLN A 208 -26.31 0.99 -31.30
CA GLN A 208 -25.98 0.87 -32.72
C GLN A 208 -24.65 1.56 -33.05
N LYS A 209 -23.79 0.85 -33.78
CA LYS A 209 -22.65 1.43 -34.53
C LYS A 209 -23.19 2.25 -35.71
N PRO A 210 -22.67 3.47 -35.97
CA PRO A 210 -22.86 4.09 -37.27
C PRO A 210 -21.89 3.48 -38.31
N SER A 211 -22.47 2.94 -39.38
CA SER A 211 -21.80 2.52 -40.62
C SER A 211 -21.47 3.72 -41.52
N ALA A 212 -20.46 3.50 -42.37
CA ALA A 212 -19.64 4.47 -43.06
C ALA A 212 -20.27 5.15 -44.29
N LYS A 213 -19.72 6.32 -44.67
CA LYS A 213 -19.59 6.73 -46.08
C LYS A 213 -18.12 6.80 -46.49
N LYS A 214 -17.81 6.05 -47.55
CA LYS A 214 -16.53 5.93 -48.25
C LYS A 214 -16.07 7.27 -48.84
N LYS A 215 -14.75 7.50 -48.86
CA LYS A 215 -14.02 7.87 -50.08
C LYS A 215 -12.50 7.57 -49.97
N SER A 216 -12.06 6.78 -50.94
CA SER A 216 -10.74 6.65 -51.59
C SER A 216 -9.44 6.56 -50.76
N THR A 217 -8.80 5.39 -50.92
CA THR A 217 -7.40 5.05 -50.64
C THR A 217 -6.39 5.82 -51.54
N PRO A 218 -5.08 5.83 -51.24
CA PRO A 218 -4.22 4.71 -51.66
C PRO A 218 -3.33 4.12 -50.55
N LYS A 219 -2.92 2.88 -50.83
CA LYS A 219 -2.10 1.94 -50.05
C LYS A 219 -0.68 2.46 -49.78
N SER A 220 -0.12 2.16 -48.61
CA SER A 220 1.23 1.58 -48.51
C SER A 220 1.52 0.96 -47.13
N SER A 221 1.99 -0.29 -47.19
CA SER A 221 2.93 -1.03 -46.32
C SER A 221 3.23 -0.56 -44.88
N VAL A 222 3.18 -1.51 -43.93
CA VAL A 222 4.33 -1.97 -43.08
C VAL A 222 3.78 -2.86 -41.95
N VAL A 223 3.72 -4.17 -42.21
CA VAL A 223 3.63 -5.23 -41.19
C VAL A 223 4.88 -6.08 -41.36
N ALA A 224 6.00 -5.71 -40.71
CA ALA A 224 7.20 -6.54 -40.68
C ALA A 224 8.27 -6.08 -39.67
N LYS A 225 7.93 -5.63 -38.44
CA LYS A 225 8.96 -5.31 -37.43
C LYS A 225 8.54 -5.69 -36.01
N LYS A 226 8.39 -6.98 -35.71
CA LYS A 226 8.40 -7.46 -34.29
C LYS A 226 8.89 -8.89 -34.04
N LYS A 227 9.20 -9.69 -35.07
CA LYS A 227 9.68 -11.08 -34.90
C LYS A 227 11.20 -11.31 -35.05
N VAL A 228 12.00 -10.29 -35.39
CA VAL A 228 13.46 -10.45 -35.62
C VAL A 228 14.33 -10.08 -34.40
N VAL A 229 13.80 -9.34 -33.43
CA VAL A 229 14.60 -8.85 -32.27
C VAL A 229 14.77 -9.92 -31.17
N SER A 230 13.91 -10.96 -31.11
CA SER A 230 14.02 -11.99 -30.05
C SER A 230 15.06 -13.07 -30.34
N LYS A 231 15.34 -13.41 -31.61
CA LYS A 231 16.33 -14.46 -31.95
C LYS A 231 17.78 -14.01 -31.75
N LYS A 232 18.10 -12.72 -31.98
CA LYS A 232 19.47 -12.17 -31.82
C LYS A 232 19.91 -12.07 -30.35
N LYS A 233 18.99 -11.81 -29.41
CA LYS A 233 19.31 -11.76 -27.95
C LYS A 233 19.56 -13.15 -27.35
N ILE A 234 18.90 -14.20 -27.85
CA ILE A 234 19.10 -15.58 -27.38
C ILE A 234 20.45 -16.15 -27.85
N ALA A 235 20.86 -15.85 -29.09
CA ALA A 235 22.18 -16.26 -29.60
C ALA A 235 23.35 -15.61 -28.84
N LYS A 236 23.22 -14.33 -28.46
CA LYS A 236 24.27 -13.59 -27.72
C LYS A 236 24.43 -14.11 -26.28
N LYS A 237 23.36 -14.53 -25.61
CA LYS A 237 23.44 -15.15 -24.26
C LYS A 237 24.11 -16.54 -24.29
N LYS A 238 23.84 -17.38 -25.29
CA LYS A 238 24.47 -18.72 -25.42
C LYS A 238 25.98 -18.63 -25.70
N ALA A 239 26.44 -17.64 -26.47
CA ALA A 239 27.87 -17.43 -26.72
C ALA A 239 28.66 -16.98 -25.47
N ILE A 240 28.04 -16.16 -24.61
CA ILE A 240 28.66 -15.69 -23.35
C ILE A 240 28.76 -16.82 -22.32
N ALA A 241 27.76 -17.72 -22.25
CA ALA A 241 27.79 -18.88 -21.37
C ALA A 241 28.90 -19.87 -21.76
N LYS A 242 29.06 -20.19 -23.06
CA LYS A 242 30.16 -21.06 -23.53
C LYS A 242 31.54 -20.48 -23.22
N LYS A 243 31.74 -19.16 -23.39
CA LYS A 243 33.03 -18.50 -23.13
C LYS A 243 33.42 -18.52 -21.64
N LYS A 244 32.44 -18.38 -20.71
CA LYS A 244 32.70 -18.50 -19.26
C LYS A 244 33.07 -19.92 -18.84
N GLU A 245 32.46 -20.93 -19.45
CA GLU A 245 32.77 -22.33 -19.14
C GLU A 245 34.17 -22.74 -19.62
N THR A 246 34.62 -22.20 -20.76
CA THR A 246 35.98 -22.46 -21.28
C THR A 246 37.07 -21.82 -20.43
N ILE A 247 36.81 -20.63 -19.87
CA ILE A 247 37.75 -19.91 -18.99
C ILE A 247 37.87 -20.64 -17.64
N SER A 248 36.76 -21.14 -17.08
CA SER A 248 36.78 -21.93 -15.84
C SER A 248 37.60 -23.22 -15.98
N LYS A 249 37.41 -23.97 -17.08
CA LYS A 249 38.17 -25.21 -17.36
C LYS A 249 39.66 -24.98 -17.58
N LYS A 250 40.06 -23.84 -18.19
CA LYS A 250 41.47 -23.46 -18.37
C LYS A 250 42.15 -23.09 -17.04
N SER A 251 41.44 -22.43 -16.13
CA SER A 251 41.96 -22.04 -14.80
C SER A 251 42.16 -23.25 -13.87
N ILE A 252 41.32 -24.28 -14.00
CA ILE A 252 41.45 -25.53 -13.22
C ILE A 252 42.65 -26.35 -13.70
N LYS A 253 42.84 -26.52 -15.02
CA LYS A 253 44.02 -27.23 -15.57
C LYS A 253 45.36 -26.58 -15.20
N LYS A 254 45.41 -25.24 -15.12
CA LYS A 254 46.63 -24.49 -14.75
C LYS A 254 46.99 -24.62 -13.25
N LYS A 255 46.00 -24.87 -12.37
CA LYS A 255 46.23 -25.13 -10.94
C LYS A 255 46.73 -26.56 -10.68
N VAL A 256 46.31 -27.54 -11.48
CA VAL A 256 46.75 -28.95 -11.33
C VAL A 256 48.18 -29.16 -11.84
N SER A 257 48.64 -28.40 -12.84
CA SER A 257 50.01 -28.47 -13.37
C SER A 257 51.08 -27.80 -12.49
N LYS A 258 50.70 -27.00 -11.49
CA LYS A 258 51.64 -26.34 -10.55
C LYS A 258 51.84 -27.08 -9.22
N LYS A 259 51.26 -28.29 -9.09
CA LYS A 259 51.28 -29.10 -7.87
C LYS A 259 51.92 -30.48 -8.06
N LYS A 260 52.70 -30.64 -9.14
CA LYS A 260 53.61 -31.76 -9.37
C LYS A 260 55.02 -31.22 -9.55
#